data_AF-A0A257P9X1-F1
#
_entry.id   AF-A0A257P9X1-F1
#
_cell.length_a   1.000
_cell.length_b   1.000
_cell.length_c   1.000
_cell.angle_alpha   90.00
_cell.angle_beta   90.00
_cell.angle_gamma   90.00
#
_symmetry.space_group_name_H-M   'P 1'
#
loop_
_entity.id
_entity.type
_entity.pdbx_description
1 polymer ?
#
loop_
_entity_poly.entity_id
_entity_poly.type
_entity_poly.pdbx_seq_one_letter_code
_entity_poly.pdbx_strand_id
1 'polypeptide(L)' 'MFIDQNFSCYICGKPHGETRGTKLHVDHNHQTNKVRKLLCNHCNHIVGMIEGPRYLKALQYIEEHARLK' A
#
# COMPACT_ATOMS: atom_id res chain seq x y z
N MET A 1 5.79 -16.69 3.71
CA MET A 1 5.37 -15.37 3.17
C MET A 1 6.20 -14.92 1.97
N PHE A 2 7.53 -14.82 2.05
CA PHE A 2 8.37 -14.38 0.91
C PHE A 2 8.30 -15.34 -0.30
N ILE A 3 8.48 -16.64 -0.06
CA ILE A 3 8.40 -17.70 -1.07
C ILE A 3 6.97 -17.77 -1.65
N ASP A 4 5.95 -17.76 -0.78
CA ASP A 4 4.54 -17.83 -1.18
C ASP A 4 4.08 -16.62 -2.03
N GLN A 5 4.77 -15.47 -1.91
CA GLN A 5 4.53 -14.27 -2.71
C GLN A 5 5.48 -14.15 -3.91
N ASN A 6 6.22 -15.22 -4.25
CA ASN A 6 7.20 -15.23 -5.34
C ASN A 6 8.18 -14.05 -5.27
N PHE A 7 8.62 -13.69 -4.05
CA PHE A 7 9.51 -12.56 -3.80
C PHE A 7 9.00 -11.22 -4.34
N SER A 8 7.68 -11.01 -4.42
CA SER A 8 7.07 -9.80 -4.97
C SER A 8 6.11 -9.10 -4.02
N CYS A 9 5.90 -7.79 -4.27
CA CYS A 9 4.88 -7.00 -3.59
C CYS A 9 3.49 -7.59 -3.87
N TYR A 10 2.69 -7.82 -2.83
CA TYR A 10 1.35 -8.40 -2.99
C TYR A 10 0.39 -7.52 -3.80
N ILE A 11 0.54 -6.19 -3.73
CA ILE A 11 -0.38 -5.24 -4.39
C ILE A 11 0.04 -4.97 -5.84
N CYS A 12 1.30 -4.59 -6.08
CA CYS A 12 1.75 -4.15 -7.42
C CYS A 12 2.56 -5.20 -8.19
N GLY A 13 2.85 -6.36 -7.59
CA GLY A 13 3.58 -7.46 -8.25
C GLY A 13 5.07 -7.23 -8.48
N LYS A 14 5.61 -6.04 -8.17
CA LYS A 14 7.02 -5.72 -8.41
C LYS A 14 7.96 -6.63 -7.60
N PRO A 15 9.01 -7.20 -8.21
CA PRO A 15 9.98 -8.05 -7.54
C PRO A 15 10.78 -7.32 -6.47
N HIS A 16 11.12 -8.04 -5.40
CA HIS A 16 11.98 -7.57 -4.33
C HIS A 16 13.36 -7.19 -4.86
N GLY A 17 13.81 -5.98 -4.55
CA GLY A 17 15.18 -5.55 -4.84
C GLY A 17 15.46 -5.13 -6.28
N GLU A 18 14.48 -5.19 -7.18
CA GLU A 18 14.58 -4.65 -8.54
C GLU A 18 15.01 -3.15 -8.54
N THR A 19 14.51 -2.37 -7.57
CA THR A 19 14.96 -0.99 -7.32
C THR A 19 14.97 -0.70 -5.81
N ARG A 20 15.55 0.45 -5.41
CA ARG A 20 15.49 0.90 -4.00
C ARG A 20 14.06 0.99 -3.45
N GLY A 21 13.07 1.24 -4.30
CA GLY A 21 11.65 1.34 -3.92
C GLY A 21 10.90 0.00 -3.81
N THR A 22 11.51 -1.11 -4.25
CA THR A 22 10.87 -2.44 -4.23
C THR A 22 11.35 -3.32 -3.09
N LYS A 23 12.05 -2.76 -2.09
CA LYS A 23 12.25 -3.45 -0.82
C LYS A 23 10.87 -3.78 -0.22
N LEU A 24 10.72 -5.02 0.25
CA LEU A 24 9.47 -5.51 0.82
C LEU A 24 9.47 -5.32 2.33
N HIS A 25 8.30 -4.96 2.85
CA HIS A 25 8.02 -4.69 4.25
C HIS A 25 6.83 -5.53 4.69
N VAL A 26 6.82 -5.95 5.95
CA VAL A 26 5.69 -6.67 6.55
C VAL A 26 4.58 -5.66 6.85
N ASP A 27 3.47 -5.76 6.12
CA ASP A 27 2.27 -4.99 6.38
C ASP A 27 1.40 -5.70 7.43
N HIS A 28 0.77 -4.94 8.30
CA HIS A 28 -0.10 -5.41 9.37
C HIS A 28 -1.28 -4.46 9.53
N ASN A 29 -2.41 -4.99 10.00
CA ASN A 29 -3.58 -4.18 10.29
C ASN A 29 -3.36 -3.40 11.60
N HIS A 30 -3.46 -2.06 11.55
CA HIS A 30 -3.19 -1.19 12.70
C HIS A 30 -4.22 -1.27 13.85
N GLN A 31 -5.36 -1.95 13.66
CA GLN A 31 -6.37 -2.13 14.72
C GLN A 31 -6.23 -3.47 15.45
N THR A 32 -5.85 -4.52 14.73
CA THR A 32 -5.81 -5.90 15.24
C THR A 32 -4.39 -6.45 15.41
N ASN A 33 -3.38 -5.73 14.91
CA ASN A 33 -1.97 -6.14 14.83
C ASN A 33 -1.74 -7.44 14.03
N LYS A 34 -2.74 -7.93 13.29
CA LYS A 34 -2.59 -9.13 12.45
C LYS A 34 -1.75 -8.79 11.23
N VAL A 35 -0.71 -9.59 11.00
CA VAL A 35 0.11 -9.53 9.78
C VAL A 35 -0.77 -9.84 8.57
N ARG A 36 -0.63 -9.02 7.52
CA ARG A 36 -1.30 -9.20 6.24
C ARG A 36 -0.35 -9.86 5.24
N LYS A 37 0.43 -9.07 4.51
CA LYS A 37 1.28 -9.52 3.40
C LYS A 37 2.59 -8.72 3.36
N LEU A 38 3.48 -9.10 2.45
CA LEU A 38 4.64 -8.28 2.11
C LEU A 38 4.27 -7.26 1.03
N LEU A 39 4.55 -5.99 1.30
CA LEU A 39 4.32 -4.87 0.38
C LEU A 39 5.62 -4.12 0.11
N CYS A 40 5.77 -3.55 -1.08
CA CYS A 40 6.85 -2.59 -1.31
C CYS A 40 6.59 -1.30 -0.54
N ASN A 41 7.63 -0.48 -0.32
CA ASN A 41 7.52 0.75 0.47
C ASN A 41 6.38 1.68 -0.01
N HIS A 42 6.23 1.83 -1.33
CA HIS A 42 5.20 2.69 -1.91
C HIS A 42 3.78 2.17 -1.64
N CYS A 43 3.52 0.89 -1.88
CA CYS A 43 2.22 0.27 -1.61
C CYS A 43 1.91 0.28 -0.11
N ASN A 44 2.91 0.00 0.74
CA ASN A 44 2.76 0.04 2.20
C ASN A 44 2.36 1.43 2.71
N HIS A 45 2.99 2.48 2.18
CA HIS A 45 2.63 3.87 2.51
C HIS A 45 1.20 4.22 2.08
N ILE A 46 0.78 3.80 0.88
CA ILE A 46 -0.59 4.01 0.40
C ILE A 46 -1.60 3.36 1.35
N VAL A 47 -1.37 2.11 1.75
CA VAL A 47 -2.26 1.42 2.70
C VAL A 47 -2.38 2.20 4.02
N GLY A 48 -1.24 2.66 4.57
CA GLY A 48 -1.26 3.49 5.77
C GLY A 48 -2.00 4.83 5.60
N MET A 49 -1.91 5.46 4.43
CA MET A 49 -2.68 6.68 4.12
C MET A 49 -4.18 6.42 4.01
N ILE A 50 -4.57 5.30 3.40
CA ILE A 50 -5.97 4.88 3.22
C ILE A 50 -6.63 4.55 4.57
N GLU A 51 -5.88 3.92 5.48
CA GLU A 51 -6.35 3.65 6.85
C GLU A 51 -6.40 4.91 7.72
N GLY A 52 -5.79 6.00 7.28
CA GLY A 52 -5.77 7.26 7.97
C GLY A 52 -7.13 7.98 7.94
N PRO A 53 -7.42 8.84 8.94
CA PRO A 53 -8.71 9.54 9.06
C PRO A 53 -8.99 10.56 7.94
N ARG A 54 -7.98 10.87 7.12
CA ARG A 54 -8.08 11.83 6.02
C ARG A 54 -8.50 11.20 4.69
N TYR A 55 -8.48 9.87 4.59
CA TYR A 55 -8.71 9.18 3.31
C TYR A 55 -10.06 9.54 2.68
N LEU A 56 -11.16 9.46 3.45
CA LEU A 56 -12.49 9.78 2.96
C LEU A 56 -12.59 11.24 2.45
N LYS A 57 -11.99 12.18 3.17
CA LYS A 57 -11.94 13.60 2.75
C LYS A 57 -11.11 13.79 1.49
N ALA A 58 -10.00 13.07 1.35
CA ALA A 58 -9.17 13.12 0.15
C ALA A 58 -9.91 12.55 -1.07
N LEU A 59 -10.65 11.44 -0.91
CA LEU A 59 -11.50 10.90 -1.97
C LEU A 59 -12.58 11.89 -2.39
N GLN A 60 -13.32 12.45 -1.43
CA GLN A 60 -14.35 13.45 -1.70
C GLN A 60 -13.78 14.66 -2.46
N TYR A 61 -12.63 15.17 -2.02
CA TYR A 61 -11.94 16.27 -2.70
C TYR A 61 -11.62 15.93 -4.17
N ILE A 62 -11.10 14.73 -4.44
CA ILE A 62 -10.80 14.30 -5.81
C ILE A 62 -12.08 14.23 -6.64
N GLU A 63 -13.17 13.67 -6.09
CA GLU A 63 -14.46 13.57 -6.78
C GLU A 63 -15.07 14.94 -7.10
N GLU A 64 -15.05 15.87 -6.14
CA GLU A 64 -15.52 17.25 -6.31
C GLU A 64 -14.75 17.99 -7.43
N HIS A 65 -13.46 17.71 -7.56
CA HIS A 65 -12.57 18.37 -8.52
C HIS A 65 -12.33 17.56 -9.82
N ALA A 66 -12.90 16.36 -9.95
CA ALA A 66 -12.72 15.50 -11.13
C ALA A 66 -13.34 16.06 -12.43
N ARG A 67 -14.12 17.15 -12.35
CA ARG A 67 -14.78 17.80 -13.50
C ARG A 67 -14.49 19.30 -13.64
N LEU A 68 -13.34 19.79 -13.20
CA LEU A 68 -12.85 21.08 -13.68
C LEU A 68 -12.20 20.90 -15.06
N LYS A 69 -13.04 20.74 -16.07
CA LYS A 69 -12.71 20.95 -17.48
C LYS A 69 -13.51 22.13 -17.99
#